data_AF-A0A1B3X4K0-F1
#
_entry.id   AF-A0A1B3X4K0-F1
#
_cell.length_a   1.000
_cell.length_b   1.000
_cell.length_c   1.000
_cell.angle_alpha   90.00
_cell.angle_beta   90.00
_cell.angle_gamma   90.00
#
_symmetry.space_group_name_H-M   'P 1'
#
loop_
_entity.id
_entity.type
_entity.pdbx_description
1 polymer ?
#
loop_
_entity_poly.entity_id
_entity_poly.type
_entity_poly.pdbx_seq_one_letter_code
_entity_poly.pdbx_strand_id
1 'polypeptide(L)'
;MANELQTVLPPLLNTYVPDVQRNVAVGINNLVANNKIDHLHLNIPLSDVPPPLLTPNAQGINFNRDYYNLFVWGADLEIEHLTPFKVASDRALTEFMDSDVKEMFSTLKDDLTVQKVLSFPCLFANENRHGGWADTDQAVGFGYIKQIKVRRNGVMIYPHVIYRLPQQRINEAIFELDLYGSPSYNEFNRSHWSIKKIDLIAELVDMGFPLL
;
A
#
# COMPACT_ATOMS: atom_id res chain seq x y z
N MET A 1 22.30 61.85 -42.45
CA MET A 1 22.51 61.48 -41.03
C MET A 1 21.29 60.68 -40.62
N ALA A 2 21.45 59.36 -40.51
CA ALA A 2 20.34 58.41 -40.37
C ALA A 2 19.91 58.29 -38.90
N ASN A 3 18.59 58.27 -38.70
CA ASN A 3 17.91 58.26 -37.42
C ASN A 3 17.66 56.79 -37.03
N GLU A 4 18.44 56.22 -36.11
CA GLU A 4 18.22 54.87 -35.60
C GLU A 4 17.34 54.93 -34.35
N LEU A 5 16.14 54.35 -34.44
CA LEU A 5 15.20 54.19 -33.33
C LEU A 5 15.75 53.11 -32.37
N GLN A 6 16.04 53.49 -31.13
CA GLN A 6 16.40 52.56 -30.05
C GLN A 6 15.19 51.69 -29.66
N THR A 7 15.32 50.37 -29.76
CA THR A 7 14.39 49.41 -29.15
C THR A 7 14.57 49.40 -27.63
N VAL A 8 13.57 49.89 -26.90
CA VAL A 8 13.52 49.87 -25.44
C VAL A 8 12.97 48.51 -24.98
N LEU A 9 13.75 47.74 -24.22
CA LEU A 9 13.27 46.52 -23.54
C LEU A 9 12.45 46.90 -22.30
N PRO A 10 11.26 46.30 -22.08
CA PRO A 10 10.45 46.59 -20.90
C PRO A 10 11.08 46.02 -19.62
N PRO A 11 10.82 46.63 -18.45
CA PRO A 11 11.41 46.20 -17.18
C PRO A 11 10.83 44.86 -16.71
N LEU A 12 11.69 43.99 -16.19
CA LEU A 12 11.30 42.75 -15.52
C LEU A 12 10.74 43.07 -14.12
N LEU A 13 9.50 42.65 -13.87
CA LEU A 13 8.85 42.74 -12.57
C LEU A 13 9.27 41.54 -11.71
N ASN A 14 10.11 41.76 -10.69
CA ASN A 14 10.41 40.74 -9.68
C ASN A 14 9.25 40.68 -8.67
N THR A 15 8.39 39.66 -8.78
CA THR A 15 7.41 39.33 -7.74
C THR A 15 8.04 38.39 -6.71
N TYR A 16 8.15 38.85 -5.47
CA TYR A 16 8.49 38.03 -4.31
C TYR A 16 7.31 37.12 -3.96
N VAL A 17 7.50 35.81 -3.96
CA VAL A 17 6.51 34.81 -3.50
C VAL A 17 6.99 34.25 -2.15
N PRO A 18 6.17 34.27 -1.08
CA PRO A 18 6.59 33.77 0.23
C PRO A 18 6.83 32.27 0.20
N ASP A 19 7.87 31.85 0.92
CA ASP A 19 8.30 30.47 1.10
C ASP A 19 7.23 29.64 1.81
N VAL A 20 6.64 28.68 1.10
CA VAL A 20 5.90 27.56 1.68
C VAL A 20 6.62 26.30 1.20
N GLN A 21 7.29 25.63 2.13
CA GLN A 21 8.08 24.42 1.94
C GLN A 21 7.32 23.31 1.19
N ARG A 22 7.41 23.30 -0.14
CA ARG A 22 7.44 22.11 -1.03
C ARG A 22 8.12 22.54 -2.32
N ASN A 23 9.42 22.29 -2.42
CA ASN A 23 10.20 22.65 -3.61
C ASN A 23 9.80 21.78 -4.82
N VAL A 24 8.80 22.21 -5.58
CA VAL A 24 8.66 21.84 -6.99
C VAL A 24 9.37 22.92 -7.78
N ALA A 25 10.61 22.66 -8.20
CA ALA A 25 11.32 23.54 -9.12
C ALA A 25 10.68 23.40 -10.51
N VAL A 26 9.79 24.33 -10.87
CA VAL A 26 9.22 24.41 -12.22
C VAL A 26 10.17 25.20 -13.11
N GLY A 27 10.91 24.50 -13.98
CA GLY A 27 11.71 25.15 -15.02
C GLY A 27 10.80 25.69 -16.13
N ILE A 28 10.47 26.98 -16.11
CA ILE A 28 9.69 27.63 -17.16
C ILE A 28 10.67 28.13 -18.24
N ASN A 29 10.84 27.36 -19.31
CA ASN A 29 11.87 27.67 -20.31
C ASN A 29 11.48 28.72 -21.35
N ASN A 30 10.24 29.25 -21.38
CA ASN A 30 9.86 30.37 -22.26
C ASN A 30 8.56 31.04 -21.77
N LEU A 31 8.66 32.27 -21.25
CA LEU A 31 7.51 33.16 -21.05
C LEU A 31 7.43 34.09 -22.27
N VAL A 32 6.49 33.83 -23.18
CA VAL A 32 6.11 34.80 -24.21
C VAL A 32 4.77 35.40 -23.80
N ALA A 33 4.71 36.73 -23.70
CA ALA A 33 3.51 37.44 -23.27
C ALA A 33 2.29 37.05 -24.14
N ASN A 34 1.19 36.69 -23.48
CA ASN A 34 -0.19 36.47 -24.00
C ASN A 34 -0.70 35.06 -24.31
N ASN A 35 -0.03 33.96 -23.96
CA ASN A 35 -0.59 32.63 -24.27
C ASN A 35 -1.12 31.84 -23.07
N LYS A 36 -2.38 31.38 -23.21
CA LYS A 36 -2.95 30.26 -22.47
C LYS A 36 -1.99 29.06 -22.50
N ILE A 37 -1.86 28.37 -21.38
CA ILE A 37 -1.18 27.08 -21.33
C ILE A 37 -2.19 26.02 -21.72
N ASP A 38 -2.08 25.48 -22.93
CA ASP A 38 -2.96 24.40 -23.39
C ASP A 38 -2.58 23.04 -22.79
N HIS A 39 -1.28 22.82 -22.52
CA HIS A 39 -0.76 21.59 -21.91
C HIS A 39 0.45 21.87 -21.00
N LEU A 40 0.42 21.33 -19.78
CA LEU A 40 1.48 21.47 -18.79
C LEU A 40 2.11 20.09 -18.53
N HIS A 41 3.37 19.89 -18.94
CA HIS A 41 4.11 18.68 -18.63
C HIS A 41 4.82 18.85 -17.28
N LEU A 42 4.36 18.10 -16.27
CA LEU A 42 5.01 17.98 -14.97
C LEU A 42 5.97 16.79 -14.99
N ASN A 43 7.28 17.04 -14.93
CA ASN A 43 8.25 16.02 -14.56
C ASN A 43 8.38 16.01 -13.04
N ILE A 44 7.62 15.14 -12.38
CA ILE A 44 7.77 14.88 -10.94
C ILE A 44 8.82 13.78 -10.81
N PRO A 45 10.03 14.06 -10.30
CA PRO A 45 10.94 12.99 -9.93
C PRO A 45 10.31 12.24 -8.77
N LEU A 46 9.83 11.02 -9.04
CA LEU A 46 9.47 10.07 -7.98
C LEU A 46 10.72 9.87 -7.14
N SER A 47 10.69 10.38 -5.90
CA SER A 47 11.70 10.11 -4.88
C SER A 47 11.89 8.60 -4.73
N ASP A 48 13.08 8.15 -4.30
CA ASP A 48 13.57 6.76 -4.17
C ASP A 48 12.61 5.74 -3.54
N VAL A 49 11.45 5.51 -4.16
CA VAL A 49 10.56 4.41 -3.89
C VAL A 49 11.14 3.25 -4.70
N PRO A 50 11.48 2.12 -4.06
CA PRO A 50 11.89 0.92 -4.79
C PRO A 50 10.90 0.67 -5.92
N PRO A 51 11.36 0.46 -7.16
CA PRO A 51 10.47 0.30 -8.29
C PRO A 51 9.45 -0.81 -7.97
N PRO A 52 8.16 -0.64 -8.32
CA PRO A 52 7.18 -1.70 -8.12
C PRO A 52 7.71 -2.95 -8.81
N LEU A 53 7.92 -4.01 -8.03
CA LEU A 53 8.26 -5.29 -8.62
C LEU A 53 6.98 -5.76 -9.33
N LEU A 54 7.02 -5.62 -10.65
CA LEU A 54 5.95 -5.78 -11.64
C LEU A 54 5.07 -4.54 -11.81
N THR A 55 5.20 -3.90 -12.97
CA THR A 55 4.11 -3.16 -13.61
C THR A 55 2.86 -4.05 -13.58
N PRO A 56 1.68 -3.54 -13.21
CA PRO A 56 0.44 -4.29 -13.34
C PRO A 56 0.23 -4.56 -14.84
N ASN A 57 0.70 -5.70 -15.33
CA ASN A 57 -0.04 -6.34 -16.39
C ASN A 57 -1.42 -6.54 -15.77
N ALA A 58 -2.40 -5.84 -16.31
CA ALA A 58 -3.81 -5.91 -15.98
C ALA A 58 -4.32 -7.37 -16.08
N GLN A 59 -3.91 -8.21 -15.13
CA GLN A 59 -4.65 -9.38 -14.77
C GLN A 59 -5.89 -8.82 -14.10
N GLY A 60 -7.04 -8.97 -14.77
CA GLY A 60 -8.36 -8.63 -14.24
C GLY A 60 -8.71 -9.50 -13.04
N ILE A 61 -7.93 -9.40 -11.97
CA ILE A 61 -8.19 -10.02 -10.68
C ILE A 61 -9.32 -9.20 -10.08
N ASN A 62 -10.51 -9.80 -10.09
CA ASN A 62 -11.65 -9.24 -9.41
C ASN A 62 -11.62 -9.71 -7.95
N PHE A 63 -11.19 -8.83 -7.07
CA PHE A 63 -11.24 -9.07 -5.64
C PHE A 63 -12.67 -8.99 -5.12
N ASN A 64 -13.06 -9.92 -4.25
CA ASN A 64 -14.16 -9.64 -3.34
C ASN A 64 -13.66 -8.61 -2.31
N ARG A 65 -14.36 -7.48 -2.24
CA ARG A 65 -13.97 -6.30 -1.44
C ARG A 65 -14.71 -6.19 -0.11
N ASP A 66 -15.50 -7.19 0.26
CA ASP A 66 -16.24 -7.21 1.53
C ASP A 66 -15.30 -7.48 2.72
N TYR A 67 -14.18 -8.16 2.46
CA TYR A 67 -13.19 -8.55 3.46
C TYR A 67 -11.77 -8.51 2.90
N TYR A 68 -10.77 -8.52 3.78
CA TYR A 68 -9.37 -8.77 3.40
C TYR A 68 -8.67 -9.70 4.40
N ASN A 69 -7.63 -10.41 3.95
CA ASN A 69 -6.76 -11.21 4.81
C ASN A 69 -5.55 -10.39 5.28
N LEU A 70 -5.28 -10.39 6.58
CA LEU A 70 -4.02 -9.89 7.14
C LEU A 70 -3.17 -11.05 7.60
N PHE A 71 -1.96 -11.16 7.06
CA PHE A 71 -0.93 -12.06 7.53
C PHE A 71 0.21 -11.25 8.12
N VAL A 72 0.45 -11.40 9.42
CA VAL A 72 1.66 -10.92 10.08
C VAL A 72 2.48 -12.14 10.45
N TRP A 73 3.75 -12.16 10.06
CA TRP A 73 4.62 -13.32 10.30
C TRP A 73 5.96 -12.94 10.90
N GLY A 74 6.35 -13.66 11.94
CA GLY A 74 7.57 -13.48 12.71
C GLY A 74 8.72 -14.26 12.10
N ALA A 75 9.31 -13.68 11.06
CA ALA A 75 10.61 -13.96 10.45
C ALA A 75 10.67 -13.14 9.17
N ASP A 76 11.85 -12.64 8.77
CA ASP A 76 12.10 -11.79 7.60
C ASP A 76 11.51 -12.37 6.30
N LEU A 77 10.20 -12.22 6.09
CA LEU A 77 9.55 -12.52 4.84
C LEU A 77 10.19 -11.63 3.80
N GLU A 78 10.83 -12.27 2.82
CA GLU A 78 11.27 -11.60 1.60
C GLU A 78 10.03 -11.26 0.78
N ILE A 79 9.40 -10.12 1.07
CA ILE A 79 8.14 -9.68 0.42
C ILE A 79 8.25 -9.71 -1.11
N GLU A 80 9.45 -9.46 -1.65
CA GLU A 80 9.76 -9.50 -3.08
C GLU A 80 9.60 -10.89 -3.71
N HIS A 81 9.92 -11.92 -2.92
CA HIS A 81 10.03 -13.31 -3.36
C HIS A 81 9.28 -14.22 -2.40
N LEU A 82 8.11 -13.75 -1.95
CA LEU A 82 7.37 -14.37 -0.87
C LEU A 82 7.04 -15.83 -1.19
N THR A 83 7.71 -16.73 -0.48
CA THR A 83 7.54 -18.18 -0.64
C THR A 83 6.36 -18.69 0.20
N PRO A 84 5.84 -19.90 -0.10
CA PRO A 84 4.79 -20.48 0.73
C PRO A 84 5.22 -20.63 2.19
N PHE A 85 4.37 -20.20 3.11
CA PHE A 85 4.65 -20.22 4.55
C PHE A 85 3.53 -20.94 5.32
N LYS A 86 3.84 -21.38 6.54
CA LYS A 86 2.92 -22.14 7.38
C LYS A 86 2.44 -21.30 8.55
N VAL A 87 1.15 -20.99 8.62
CA VAL A 87 0.54 -20.37 9.81
C VAL A 87 0.19 -21.46 10.83
N ALA A 88 0.59 -21.29 12.08
CA ALA A 88 0.25 -22.21 13.16
C ALA A 88 -1.27 -22.20 13.43
N SER A 89 -1.86 -23.35 13.77
CA SER A 89 -3.31 -23.50 13.92
C SER A 89 -3.89 -22.65 15.07
N ASP A 90 -3.11 -22.39 16.11
CA ASP A 90 -3.48 -21.51 17.22
C ASP A 90 -3.41 -20.02 16.86
N ARG A 91 -2.84 -19.67 15.70
CA ARG A 91 -2.67 -18.30 15.20
C ARG A 91 -3.44 -18.00 13.92
N ALA A 92 -4.03 -19.02 13.30
CA ALA A 92 -4.80 -18.90 12.07
C ALA A 92 -6.28 -18.68 12.39
N LEU A 93 -6.79 -17.48 12.14
CA LEU A 93 -8.20 -17.11 12.28
C LEU A 93 -8.74 -17.29 13.71
N THR A 94 -7.89 -17.07 14.71
CA THR A 94 -8.19 -17.26 16.14
C THR A 94 -8.31 -15.96 16.92
N GLU A 95 -7.63 -14.90 16.50
CA GLU A 95 -7.54 -13.60 17.18
C GLU A 95 -7.73 -12.44 16.19
N PHE A 96 -8.01 -11.25 16.73
CA PHE A 96 -8.16 -9.99 15.99
C PHE A 96 -9.26 -9.97 14.92
N MET A 97 -10.38 -10.63 15.21
CA MET A 97 -11.54 -10.68 14.34
C MET A 97 -12.80 -10.49 15.16
N ASP A 98 -13.80 -9.82 14.59
CA ASP A 98 -15.13 -9.76 15.16
C ASP A 98 -15.73 -11.16 15.31
N SER A 99 -16.64 -11.32 16.28
CA SER A 99 -17.20 -12.64 16.61
C SER A 99 -17.94 -13.28 15.44
N ASP A 100 -18.68 -12.50 14.65
CA ASP A 100 -19.41 -12.97 13.47
C ASP A 100 -18.44 -13.40 12.36
N VAL A 101 -17.40 -12.60 12.09
CA VAL A 101 -16.36 -12.92 11.10
C VAL A 101 -15.59 -14.19 11.50
N LYS A 102 -15.26 -14.31 12.79
CA LYS A 102 -14.61 -15.51 13.32
C LYS A 102 -15.50 -16.74 13.19
N GLU A 103 -16.79 -16.64 13.49
CA GLU A 103 -17.73 -17.75 13.32
C GLU A 103 -17.79 -18.22 11.86
N MET A 104 -17.81 -17.28 10.91
CA MET A 104 -17.85 -17.59 9.48
C MET A 104 -16.59 -18.29 8.95
N PHE A 105 -15.39 -17.86 9.36
CA PHE A 105 -14.15 -18.28 8.69
C PHE A 105 -13.22 -19.17 9.52
N SER A 106 -13.29 -19.17 10.86
CA SER A 106 -12.30 -19.79 11.76
C SER A 106 -12.02 -21.28 11.53
N THR A 107 -12.95 -21.97 10.87
CA THR A 107 -12.88 -23.42 10.75
C THR A 107 -12.48 -23.91 9.37
N LEU A 108 -12.43 -23.02 8.36
CA LEU A 108 -12.15 -23.35 6.94
C LEU A 108 -12.76 -24.70 6.53
N LYS A 109 -13.99 -24.97 7.01
CA LYS A 109 -14.58 -26.31 7.12
C LYS A 109 -14.86 -26.95 5.77
N ASP A 110 -15.18 -26.12 4.79
CA ASP A 110 -15.68 -26.52 3.50
C ASP A 110 -15.00 -25.73 2.38
N ASP A 111 -15.03 -26.31 1.18
CA ASP A 111 -14.37 -25.74 0.01
C ASP A 111 -14.95 -24.37 -0.37
N LEU A 112 -16.24 -24.10 -0.13
CA LEU A 112 -16.86 -22.80 -0.45
C LEU A 112 -16.28 -21.70 0.45
N THR A 113 -16.10 -21.96 1.74
CA THR A 113 -15.45 -21.04 2.68
C THR A 113 -14.01 -20.78 2.25
N VAL A 114 -13.28 -21.81 1.84
CA VAL A 114 -11.92 -21.65 1.30
C VAL A 114 -11.92 -20.80 0.02
N GLN A 115 -12.83 -21.04 -0.93
CA GLN A 115 -12.93 -20.24 -2.15
C GLN A 115 -13.23 -18.76 -1.88
N LYS A 116 -14.10 -18.46 -0.89
CA LYS A 116 -14.34 -17.07 -0.45
C LYS A 116 -13.04 -16.44 0.05
N VAL A 117 -12.34 -17.12 0.95
CA VAL A 117 -11.07 -16.63 1.53
C VAL A 117 -10.01 -16.38 0.45
N LEU A 118 -9.93 -17.24 -0.56
CA LEU A 118 -9.01 -17.09 -1.71
C LEU A 118 -9.36 -15.87 -2.59
N SER A 119 -10.63 -15.41 -2.58
CA SER A 119 -11.08 -14.27 -3.38
C SER A 119 -10.81 -12.91 -2.74
N PHE A 120 -10.43 -12.88 -1.45
CA PHE A 120 -10.16 -11.64 -0.74
C PHE A 120 -8.75 -11.11 -1.04
N PRO A 121 -8.58 -9.77 -1.10
CA PRO A 121 -7.27 -9.17 -1.13
C PRO A 121 -6.51 -9.45 0.17
N CYS A 122 -5.19 -9.38 0.10
CA CYS A 122 -4.31 -9.79 1.19
C CYS A 122 -3.22 -8.75 1.47
N LEU A 123 -2.92 -8.54 2.74
CA LEU A 123 -1.69 -7.92 3.21
C LEU A 123 -0.79 -8.99 3.83
N PHE A 124 0.46 -9.04 3.37
CA PHE A 124 1.51 -9.91 3.91
C PHE A 124 2.60 -9.05 4.53
N ALA A 125 2.79 -9.16 5.84
CA ALA A 125 3.67 -8.31 6.60
C ALA A 125 4.60 -9.12 7.49
N ASN A 126 5.76 -8.54 7.76
CA ASN A 126 6.61 -9.00 8.85
C ASN A 126 6.10 -8.42 10.17
N GLU A 127 6.41 -9.09 11.27
CA GLU A 127 6.32 -8.43 12.56
C GLU A 127 7.16 -7.15 12.57
N ASN A 128 6.66 -6.12 13.27
CA ASN A 128 7.42 -4.90 13.53
C ASN A 128 8.72 -5.26 14.26
N ARG A 129 9.87 -4.77 13.77
CA ARG A 129 11.15 -4.98 14.47
C ARG A 129 11.22 -4.26 15.81
N HIS A 130 10.36 -3.26 16.02
CA HIS A 130 10.21 -2.53 17.27
C HIS A 130 8.77 -2.60 17.81
N GLY A 131 8.57 -2.33 19.10
CA GLY A 131 7.23 -2.20 19.67
C GLY A 131 6.46 -1.06 18.99
N GLY A 132 5.42 -1.37 18.21
CA GLY A 132 4.60 -0.40 17.47
C GLY A 132 5.22 0.23 16.21
N TRP A 133 6.50 -0.04 15.90
CA TRP A 133 7.19 0.63 14.81
C TRP A 133 7.89 -0.33 13.85
N ALA A 134 7.69 -0.06 12.57
CA ALA A 134 8.41 -0.70 11.48
C ALA A 134 9.66 0.12 11.14
N ASP A 135 10.75 -0.58 10.81
CA ASP A 135 11.93 0.07 10.24
C ASP A 135 11.65 0.60 8.83
N THR A 136 12.48 1.53 8.36
CA THR A 136 12.31 2.22 7.07
C THR A 136 12.34 1.30 5.86
N ASP A 137 12.95 0.11 6.00
CA ASP A 137 13.06 -0.91 4.95
C ASP A 137 11.97 -1.99 5.04
N GLN A 138 11.14 -1.99 6.08
CA GLN A 138 10.03 -2.93 6.19
C GLN A 138 8.89 -2.56 5.24
N ALA A 139 8.49 -3.53 4.43
CA ALA A 139 7.40 -3.41 3.48
C ALA A 139 6.29 -4.42 3.79
N VAL A 140 5.08 -4.09 3.34
CA VAL A 140 3.92 -4.97 3.30
C VAL A 140 3.65 -5.34 1.84
N GLY A 141 3.48 -6.63 1.57
CA GLY A 141 3.03 -7.12 0.28
C GLY A 141 1.51 -7.04 0.17
N PHE A 142 1.00 -6.26 -0.77
CA PHE A 142 -0.39 -6.33 -1.20
C PHE A 142 -0.54 -7.37 -2.32
N GLY A 143 -1.53 -8.25 -2.20
CA GLY A 143 -1.75 -9.30 -3.19
C GLY A 143 -2.88 -10.25 -2.84
N TYR A 144 -2.69 -11.55 -3.08
CA TYR A 144 -3.72 -12.57 -2.89
C TYR A 144 -3.14 -13.95 -2.56
N ILE A 145 -4.02 -14.88 -2.17
CA ILE A 145 -3.66 -16.27 -1.92
C ILE A 145 -3.99 -17.10 -3.17
N LYS A 146 -2.99 -17.80 -3.73
CA LYS A 146 -3.21 -18.73 -4.84
C LYS A 146 -3.79 -20.06 -4.38
N GLN A 147 -3.40 -20.50 -3.19
CA GLN A 147 -3.79 -21.79 -2.64
C GLN A 147 -3.65 -21.83 -1.12
N ILE A 148 -4.56 -22.56 -0.49
CA ILE A 148 -4.51 -22.92 0.94
C ILE A 148 -4.41 -24.45 1.04
N LYS A 149 -3.57 -24.95 1.95
CA LYS A 149 -3.59 -26.37 2.36
C LYS A 149 -3.68 -26.48 3.87
N VAL A 150 -4.83 -26.94 4.35
CA VAL A 150 -5.07 -27.20 5.77
C VAL A 150 -4.44 -28.54 6.16
N ARG A 151 -3.67 -28.56 7.26
CA ARG A 151 -3.04 -29.75 7.84
C ARG A 151 -3.26 -29.75 9.36
N ARG A 152 -2.97 -30.89 10.01
CA ARG A 152 -3.19 -31.06 11.47
C ARG A 152 -2.49 -30.01 12.33
N ASN A 153 -1.32 -29.53 11.92
CA ASN A 153 -0.46 -28.65 12.72
C ASN A 153 -0.38 -27.22 12.15
N GLY A 154 -1.34 -26.81 11.31
CA GLY A 154 -1.37 -25.48 10.73
C GLY A 154 -1.85 -25.43 9.28
N VAL A 155 -1.82 -24.23 8.73
CA VAL A 155 -2.32 -23.92 7.39
C VAL A 155 -1.17 -23.43 6.51
N MET A 156 -0.92 -24.12 5.40
CA MET A 156 0.05 -23.66 4.40
C MET A 156 -0.63 -22.65 3.47
N ILE A 157 0.00 -21.47 3.32
CA ILE A 157 -0.44 -20.38 2.47
C ILE A 157 0.51 -20.28 1.28
N TYR A 158 -0.05 -20.19 0.08
CA TYR A 158 0.70 -19.96 -1.17
C TYR A 158 0.38 -18.56 -1.68
N PRO A 159 1.21 -17.55 -1.36
CA PRO A 159 0.90 -16.16 -1.67
C PRO A 159 1.29 -15.76 -3.09
N HIS A 160 0.73 -14.63 -3.53
CA HIS A 160 1.18 -13.88 -4.70
C HIS A 160 1.09 -12.40 -4.37
N VAL A 161 2.25 -11.73 -4.33
CA VAL A 161 2.36 -10.29 -4.07
C VAL A 161 2.33 -9.55 -5.41
N ILE A 162 1.49 -8.52 -5.49
CA ILE A 162 1.31 -7.67 -6.67
C ILE A 162 1.97 -6.30 -6.46
N TYR A 163 1.90 -5.78 -5.23
CA TYR A 163 2.38 -4.43 -4.94
C TYR A 163 3.01 -4.37 -3.54
N ARG A 164 3.89 -3.39 -3.31
CA ARG A 164 4.53 -3.17 -2.02
C ARG A 164 4.11 -1.85 -1.43
N LEU A 165 3.87 -1.88 -0.13
CA LEU A 165 3.42 -0.74 0.65
C LEU A 165 4.43 -0.49 1.79
N PRO A 166 4.72 0.76 2.16
CA PRO A 166 5.53 1.05 3.34
C PRO A 166 4.82 0.53 4.60
N GLN A 167 5.45 -0.36 5.37
CA GLN A 167 4.79 -0.99 6.51
C GLN A 167 4.36 0.02 7.58
N GLN A 168 5.18 1.05 7.82
CA GLN A 168 4.86 2.07 8.82
C GLN A 168 3.56 2.84 8.49
N ARG A 169 3.26 3.10 7.22
CA ARG A 169 2.00 3.75 6.83
C ARG A 169 0.79 2.86 7.11
N ILE A 170 0.95 1.55 6.93
CA ILE A 170 -0.11 0.56 7.22
C ILE A 170 -0.29 0.39 8.73
N ASN A 171 0.80 0.38 9.51
CA ASN A 171 0.76 0.36 10.98
C ASN A 171 -0.07 1.51 11.57
N GLU A 172 0.05 2.70 10.98
CA GLU A 172 -0.60 3.92 11.45
C GLU A 172 -2.09 3.98 11.08
N ALA A 173 -2.52 3.22 10.08
CA ALA A 173 -3.89 3.15 9.57
C ALA A 173 -4.79 2.24 10.44
N ILE A 174 -4.73 2.41 11.76
CA ILE A 174 -5.39 1.54 12.74
C ILE A 174 -6.91 1.55 12.54
N PHE A 175 -7.48 2.75 12.37
CA PHE A 175 -8.92 2.88 12.24
C PHE A 175 -9.40 2.45 10.85
N GLU A 176 -8.72 2.94 9.81
CA GLU A 176 -9.05 2.72 8.41
C GLU A 176 -9.00 1.24 8.05
N LEU A 177 -8.03 0.50 8.59
CA LEU A 177 -7.85 -0.92 8.30
C LEU A 177 -8.38 -1.85 9.40
N ASP A 178 -9.13 -1.32 10.38
CA ASP A 178 -9.67 -2.10 11.50
C ASP A 178 -8.60 -2.95 12.21
N LEU A 179 -7.45 -2.33 12.48
CA LEU A 179 -6.36 -2.96 13.22
C LEU A 179 -6.63 -2.89 14.72
N TYR A 180 -6.46 -4.01 15.40
CA TYR A 180 -6.55 -4.09 16.84
C TYR A 180 -5.26 -3.57 17.49
N GLY A 181 -5.43 -2.73 18.51
CA GLY A 181 -4.37 -2.26 19.38
C GLY A 181 -4.26 -0.74 19.43
N SER A 182 -3.02 -0.25 19.41
CA SER A 182 -2.67 1.16 19.58
C SER A 182 -1.45 1.52 18.72
N PRO A 183 -1.16 2.81 18.49
CA PRO A 183 0.00 3.23 17.71
C PRO A 183 1.34 2.67 18.21
N SER A 184 1.46 2.37 19.51
CA SER A 184 2.68 1.82 20.12
C SER A 184 2.72 0.28 20.18
N TYR A 185 1.59 -0.39 19.92
CA TYR A 185 1.51 -1.86 19.91
C TYR A 185 0.20 -2.28 19.24
N ASN A 186 0.28 -2.89 18.06
CA ASN A 186 -0.87 -3.30 17.25
C ASN A 186 -0.68 -4.73 16.72
N GLU A 187 -1.58 -5.16 15.84
CA GLU A 187 -1.55 -6.46 15.16
C GLU A 187 -0.19 -6.80 14.51
N PHE A 188 0.57 -5.81 14.04
CA PHE A 188 1.88 -6.04 13.43
C PHE A 188 2.96 -6.43 14.44
N ASN A 189 2.70 -6.41 15.75
CA ASN A 189 3.66 -6.87 16.76
C ASN A 189 3.54 -8.35 17.12
N ARG A 190 2.70 -9.12 16.40
CA ARG A 190 2.45 -10.52 16.72
C ARG A 190 2.04 -11.31 15.50
N SER A 191 2.67 -12.46 15.31
CA SER A 191 2.35 -13.39 14.23
C SER A 191 0.93 -13.92 14.33
N HIS A 192 0.15 -13.72 13.27
CA HIS A 192 -1.22 -14.21 13.16
C HIS A 192 -1.71 -14.16 11.71
N TRP A 193 -2.84 -14.81 11.48
CA TRP A 193 -3.69 -14.57 10.32
C TRP A 193 -5.09 -14.18 10.78
N SER A 194 -5.56 -13.02 10.36
CA SER A 194 -6.92 -12.50 10.61
C SER A 194 -7.63 -12.16 9.30
N ILE A 195 -8.96 -12.09 9.35
CA ILE A 195 -9.80 -11.56 8.27
C ILE A 195 -10.56 -10.35 8.81
N LYS A 196 -10.52 -9.26 8.06
CA LYS A 196 -11.11 -7.97 8.43
C LYS A 196 -12.25 -7.64 7.48
N LYS A 197 -13.28 -6.97 7.98
CA LYS A 197 -14.50 -6.62 7.24
C LYS A 197 -14.42 -5.19 6.72
N ILE A 198 -13.45 -4.94 5.85
CA ILE A 198 -13.12 -3.63 5.30
C ILE A 198 -12.82 -3.79 3.81
N ASP A 199 -13.24 -2.80 3.01
CA ASP A 199 -12.81 -2.67 1.62
C ASP A 199 -11.36 -2.15 1.57
N LEU A 200 -10.41 -3.07 1.70
CA LEU A 200 -8.98 -2.76 1.75
C LEU A 200 -8.51 -1.91 0.56
N ILE A 201 -9.04 -2.15 -0.64
CA ILE A 201 -8.58 -1.43 -1.83
C ILE A 201 -9.05 0.02 -1.78
N ALA A 202 -10.28 0.27 -1.30
CA ALA A 202 -10.79 1.64 -1.15
C ALA A 202 -9.94 2.42 -0.14
N GLU A 203 -9.70 1.84 1.03
CA GLU A 203 -8.88 2.46 2.07
C GLU A 203 -7.45 2.74 1.60
N LEU A 204 -6.83 1.80 0.88
CA LEU A 204 -5.49 2.01 0.33
C LEU A 204 -5.45 3.14 -0.72
N VAL A 205 -6.48 3.25 -1.57
CA VAL A 205 -6.59 4.35 -2.54
C VAL A 205 -6.81 5.69 -1.85
N ASP A 206 -7.66 5.74 -0.82
CA ASP A 206 -7.92 6.96 -0.04
C ASP A 206 -6.69 7.41 0.75
N MET A 207 -5.83 6.47 1.17
CA MET A 207 -4.50 6.75 1.70
C MET A 207 -3.48 7.20 0.63
N GLY A 208 -3.87 7.24 -0.65
CA GLY A 208 -3.05 7.74 -1.75
C GLY A 208 -2.11 6.70 -2.37
N PHE A 209 -2.38 5.40 -2.21
CA PHE A 209 -1.63 4.36 -2.91
C PHE A 209 -2.18 4.14 -4.34
N PRO A 210 -1.31 4.08 -5.37
CA PRO A 210 -1.73 3.94 -6.77
C PRO A 210 -2.01 2.47 -7.09
N LEU A 211 -3.15 1.96 -6.64
CA LEU A 211 -3.60 0.58 -6.89
C LEU A 211 -4.53 0.44 -8.11
N LEU A 212 -4.69 1.51 -8.89
CA LEU A 212 -5.54 1.62 -10.08
C LEU A 212 -4.79 2.30 -11.23
#